data_AF-W2C7X8-F1
#
_entry.id   AF-W2C7X8-F1
#
_cell.length_a   1.000
_cell.length_b   1.000
_cell.length_c   1.000
_cell.angle_alpha   90.00
_cell.angle_beta   90.00
_cell.angle_gamma   90.00
#
_symmetry.space_group_name_H-M   'P 1'
#
loop_
_entity.id
_entity.type
_entity.pdbx_description
1 polymer ?
#
loop_
_entity_poly.entity_id
_entity_poly.type
_entity_poly.pdbx_seq_one_letter_code
_entity_poly.pdbx_strand_id
1 'polypeptide(L)'
;MGGYQDIMIPGHNINRLLETQGLYEIDYCSIDTEGAEVNIVKSIDFNRIRIRAFSIENNDTAGELRNYLSSFGYARYTLGSDDLYIKGYYS
;
A
#
# COMPACT_ATOMS: atom_id res chain seq x y z
N MET A 1 -32.23 -16.00 8.77
CA MET A 1 -31.56 -14.69 8.84
C MET A 1 -30.16 -14.93 9.37
N GLY A 2 -29.12 -14.61 8.61
CA GLY A 2 -27.74 -14.68 9.12
C GLY A 2 -27.50 -13.52 10.09
N GLY A 3 -26.98 -13.81 11.28
CA GLY A 3 -26.49 -12.79 12.21
C GLY A 3 -25.03 -12.50 11.93
N TYR A 4 -24.59 -11.27 12.12
CA TYR A 4 -23.18 -10.90 12.18
C TYR A 4 -22.87 -10.40 13.60
N GLN A 5 -21.59 -10.48 13.97
CA GLN A 5 -21.07 -9.96 15.23
C GLN A 5 -19.79 -9.19 14.94
N ASP A 6 -19.72 -7.96 15.40
CA ASP A 6 -18.49 -7.17 15.33
C ASP A 6 -17.51 -7.66 16.40
N ILE A 7 -16.26 -7.89 15.98
CA ILE A 7 -15.17 -8.23 16.87
C ILE A 7 -14.00 -7.27 16.64
N MET A 8 -13.36 -6.86 17.73
CA MET A 8 -12.17 -6.01 17.69
C MET A 8 -10.92 -6.86 17.53
N ILE A 9 -10.16 -6.65 16.47
CA ILE A 9 -8.89 -7.33 16.21
C ILE A 9 -7.72 -6.35 16.38
N PRO A 10 -6.62 -6.73 17.06
CA PRO A 10 -5.45 -5.87 17.17
C PRO A 10 -4.82 -5.55 15.81
N GLY A 11 -4.74 -4.25 15.49
CA GLY A 11 -3.99 -3.75 14.34
C GLY A 11 -2.49 -3.68 14.62
N HIS A 12 -1.68 -3.92 13.59
CA HIS A 12 -0.22 -3.79 13.65
C HIS A 12 0.24 -2.72 12.66
N ASN A 13 1.21 -1.91 13.05
CA ASN A 13 1.87 -1.01 12.11
C ASN A 13 2.70 -1.83 11.10
N ILE A 14 2.56 -1.52 9.81
CA ILE A 14 3.21 -2.27 8.74
C ILE A 14 4.74 -2.28 8.85
N ASN A 15 5.37 -1.19 9.30
CA ASN A 15 6.82 -1.15 9.48
C ASN A 15 7.26 -2.15 10.54
N ARG A 16 6.59 -2.15 11.69
CA ARG A 16 6.88 -3.11 12.76
C ARG A 16 6.71 -4.54 12.27
N LEU A 17 5.64 -4.83 11.52
CA LEU A 17 5.41 -6.16 10.98
C LEU A 17 6.58 -6.59 10.08
N LEU A 18 6.94 -5.77 9.09
CA LEU A 18 8.02 -6.06 8.15
C LEU A 18 9.39 -6.19 8.83
N GLU A 19 9.70 -5.28 9.77
CA GLU A 19 10.94 -5.30 10.54
C GLU A 19 11.08 -6.57 11.39
N THR A 20 10.00 -7.02 12.05
CA THR A 20 10.05 -8.25 12.85
C THR A 20 10.29 -9.50 12.02
N GLN A 21 9.99 -9.44 10.72
CA GLN A 21 10.27 -10.52 9.77
C GLN A 21 11.62 -10.33 9.05
N GLY A 22 12.35 -9.23 9.31
CA GLY A 22 13.59 -8.90 8.60
C GLY A 22 13.39 -8.56 7.12
N LEU A 23 12.19 -8.12 6.73
CA LEU A 23 11.83 -7.80 5.35
C LEU A 23 12.05 -6.31 5.08
N TYR A 24 13.05 -6.01 4.26
CA TYR A 24 13.40 -4.63 3.86
C TYR A 24 13.32 -4.41 2.35
N GLU A 25 13.37 -5.49 1.57
CA GLU A 25 13.29 -5.50 0.11
C GLU A 25 12.10 -6.36 -0.29
N ILE A 26 11.11 -5.75 -0.93
CA ILE A 26 9.84 -6.38 -1.28
C ILE A 26 9.63 -6.18 -2.77
N ASP A 27 9.61 -7.28 -3.53
CA ASP A 27 9.41 -7.21 -4.97
C ASP A 27 7.96 -6.77 -5.31
N TYR A 28 6.99 -7.20 -4.50
CA TYR A 28 5.58 -6.92 -4.75
C TYR A 28 4.76 -6.83 -3.45
N CYS A 29 3.86 -5.85 -3.37
CA CYS A 29 2.95 -5.65 -2.25
C CYS A 29 1.54 -5.31 -2.75
N SER A 30 0.58 -6.20 -2.53
CA SER A 30 -0.83 -5.90 -2.77
C SER A 30 -1.44 -5.29 -1.50
N ILE A 31 -2.11 -4.15 -1.63
CA ILE A 31 -2.86 -3.50 -0.56
C ILE A 31 -4.30 -3.37 -1.03
N ASP A 32 -5.11 -4.28 -0.50
CA ASP A 32 -6.55 -4.32 -0.70
C ASP A 32 -7.15 -4.37 0.70
N THR A 33 -7.66 -3.23 1.14
CA THR A 33 -8.22 -3.06 2.47
C THR A 33 -9.45 -2.19 2.31
N GLU A 34 -10.55 -2.52 2.96
CA GLU A 34 -11.83 -1.80 2.84
C GLU A 34 -11.76 -0.33 3.38
N GLY A 35 -10.98 0.56 2.74
CA GLY A 35 -10.82 2.00 3.03
C GLY A 35 -9.58 2.44 3.82
N ALA A 36 -8.57 1.59 4.04
CA ALA A 36 -7.36 1.93 4.83
C ALA A 36 -6.06 2.07 4.02
N GLU A 37 -6.11 1.93 2.70
CA GLU A 37 -4.98 1.79 1.79
C GLU A 37 -4.05 3.00 1.86
N VAL A 38 -4.61 4.20 1.76
CA VAL A 38 -3.87 5.47 1.80
C VAL A 38 -3.12 5.60 3.13
N ASN A 39 -3.78 5.25 4.25
CA ASN A 39 -3.17 5.33 5.58
C ASN A 39 -2.04 4.31 5.75
N ILE A 40 -2.22 3.09 5.25
CA ILE A 40 -1.18 2.05 5.28
C ILE A 40 0.02 2.50 4.47
N VAL A 41 -0.17 2.91 3.22
CA VAL A 41 0.92 3.31 2.32
C VAL A 41 1.70 4.49 2.89
N LYS A 42 1.01 5.51 3.38
CA LYS A 42 1.66 6.68 4.01
C LYS A 42 2.40 6.36 5.30
N SER A 43 2.03 5.28 5.97
CA SER A 43 2.71 4.85 7.19
C SER A 43 4.04 4.16 6.91
N ILE A 44 4.28 3.66 5.68
CA ILE A 44 5.51 2.95 5.32
C ILE A 44 6.72 3.89 5.38
N ASP A 45 7.77 3.46 6.07
CA ASP A 45 9.06 4.12 6.08
C ASP A 45 9.86 3.73 4.84
N PHE A 46 9.66 4.48 3.76
CA PHE A 46 10.36 4.28 2.48
C PHE A 46 11.87 4.52 2.52
N ASN A 47 12.44 5.03 3.63
CA ASN A 47 13.89 5.09 3.80
C ASN A 47 14.47 3.74 4.24
N ARG A 48 13.66 2.90 4.88
CA ARG A 48 14.07 1.60 5.41
C ARG A 48 13.53 0.43 4.60
N ILE A 49 12.32 0.57 4.06
CA ILE A 49 11.61 -0.47 3.33
C ILE A 49 11.55 -0.06 1.85
N ARG A 50 12.16 -0.87 0.99
CA ARG A 50 12.08 -0.74 -0.46
C ARG A 50 11.04 -1.69 -1.00
N ILE A 51 10.02 -1.13 -1.64
CA ILE A 51 8.99 -1.87 -2.36
C ILE A 51 9.17 -1.59 -3.86
N ARG A 52 9.20 -2.61 -4.70
CA ARG A 52 9.39 -2.44 -6.15
C ARG A 52 8.08 -2.19 -6.87
N ALA A 53 7.03 -2.90 -6.50
CA ALA A 53 5.71 -2.73 -7.08
C ALA A 53 4.60 -2.84 -6.05
N PHE A 54 3.56 -2.03 -6.20
CA PHE A 54 2.30 -2.18 -5.49
C PHE A 54 1.15 -2.42 -6.46
N SER A 55 0.18 -3.22 -6.06
CA SER A 55 -1.21 -3.07 -6.50
C SER A 55 -2.01 -2.50 -5.34
N ILE A 56 -2.78 -1.44 -5.57
CA ILE A 56 -3.55 -0.77 -4.53
C ILE A 56 -4.96 -0.56 -5.04
N GLU A 57 -5.96 -0.98 -4.26
CA GLU A 57 -7.36 -0.67 -4.58
C GLU A 57 -7.54 0.86 -4.65
N ASN A 58 -8.08 1.33 -5.76
CA ASN A 58 -8.22 2.75 -6.04
C ASN A 58 -9.50 3.31 -5.42
N ASN A 59 -9.49 3.40 -4.09
CA ASN A 59 -10.47 4.16 -3.32
C ASN A 59 -10.08 5.65 -3.17
N ASP A 60 -8.91 6.05 -3.67
CA ASP A 60 -8.38 7.42 -3.59
C ASP A 60 -8.96 8.34 -4.66
N THR A 61 -10.16 8.85 -4.40
CA THR A 61 -10.83 9.82 -5.26
C THR A 61 -10.12 11.18 -5.35
N ALA A 62 -9.21 11.49 -4.42
CA ALA A 62 -8.53 12.79 -4.33
C ALA A 62 -7.16 12.81 -5.03
N GLY A 63 -6.63 11.66 -5.45
CA GLY A 63 -5.32 11.53 -6.09
C GLY A 63 -4.13 11.79 -5.14
N GLU A 64 -4.37 11.76 -3.83
CA GLU A 64 -3.38 12.00 -2.81
C GLU A 64 -2.30 10.91 -2.79
N LEU A 65 -2.70 9.65 -2.88
CA LEU A 65 -1.85 8.48 -2.95
C LEU A 65 -0.95 8.52 -4.18
N ARG A 66 -1.53 8.92 -5.33
CA ARG A 66 -0.78 9.10 -6.57
C ARG A 66 0.35 10.11 -6.39
N ASN A 67 0.04 11.29 -5.86
CA ASN A 67 1.03 12.34 -5.67
C ASN A 67 2.10 11.93 -4.66
N TYR A 68 1.68 11.28 -3.57
CA TYR A 68 2.57 10.76 -2.54
C TYR A 68 3.54 9.72 -3.11
N LEU A 69 3.05 8.66 -3.76
CA LEU A 69 3.91 7.63 -4.35
C LEU A 69 4.76 8.17 -5.51
N SER A 70 4.25 9.12 -6.30
CA SER A 70 5.06 9.79 -7.32
C SER A 70 6.27 10.51 -6.73
N SER A 71 6.15 11.09 -5.52
CA SER A 71 7.27 11.73 -4.83
C SER A 71 8.37 10.75 -4.39
N PHE A 72 8.03 9.46 -4.28
CA PHE A 72 8.98 8.36 -4.01
C PHE A 72 9.46 7.64 -5.28
N GLY A 73 9.16 8.17 -6.46
CA GLY A 73 9.63 7.66 -7.75
C GLY A 73 8.82 6.49 -8.32
N TYR A 74 7.55 6.36 -7.94
CA TYR A 74 6.65 5.37 -8.55
C TYR A 74 5.89 5.93 -9.74
N ALA A 75 5.81 5.15 -10.82
CA ALA A 75 4.92 5.38 -11.95
C ALA A 75 3.60 4.62 -11.74
N ARG A 76 2.47 5.26 -12.07
CA ARG A 76 1.12 4.69 -11.89
C ARG A 76 0.57 4.15 -13.21
N TYR A 77 -0.01 2.96 -13.17
CA TYR A 77 -0.72 2.31 -14.26
C TYR A 77 -2.09 1.85 -13.76
N THR A 78 -3.17 2.37 -14.36
CA THR A 78 -4.54 2.05 -13.91
C THR A 78 -5.02 0.73 -14.50
N LEU A 79 -5.58 -0.11 -13.64
CA LEU A 79 -6.10 -1.45 -13.91
C LEU A 79 -7.59 -1.55 -13.53
N GLY A 80 -8.39 -0.55 -13.91
CA GLY A 80 -9.80 -0.48 -13.55
C GLY A 80 -9.98 0.03 -12.12
N SER A 81 -10.46 -0.83 -11.22
CA SER A 81 -10.64 -0.50 -9.80
C SER A 81 -9.33 -0.46 -9.02
N ASP A 82 -8.25 -1.04 -9.56
CA ASP A 82 -6.94 -1.02 -8.92
C ASP A 82 -5.97 -0.11 -9.69
N ASP A 83 -4.96 0.39 -8.98
CA ASP A 83 -3.79 1.03 -9.57
C ASP A 83 -2.52 0.24 -9.25
N LEU A 84 -1.69 0.02 -10.28
CA LEU A 84 -0.35 -0.54 -10.15
C LEU A 84 0.68 0.61 -10.06
N TYR A 85 1.51 0.58 -9.02
CA TYR A 85 2.59 1.54 -8.82
C TYR A 85 3.93 0.83 -8.90
N ILE A 86 4.79 1.20 -9.85
CA ILE A 86 6.10 0.56 -10.03
C ILE A 86 7.24 1.57 -9.82
N LYS A 87 8.19 1.20 -8.97
CA LYS A 87 9.38 1.99 -8.63
C LYS A 87 10.35 1.97 -9.81
N GLY A 88 10.60 3.12 -10.42
CA GLY A 88 11.66 3.26 -11.42
C GLY A 88 11.26 3.96 -12.72
N TYR A 89 12.28 4.51 -13.38
CA TYR A 89 12.24 5.15 -14.68
C TYR A 89 12.19 4.09 -15.78
N TYR A 90 11.03 3.88 -16.37
CA TYR A 90 10.95 3.26 -17.69
C TYR A 90 11.35 4.35 -18.71
N SER A 91 12.66 4.44 -18.97
CA SER A 91 13.22 5.15 -20.13
C SER A 91 12.89 4.42 -21.42
#